data_AF-A0A329M7C7-F1
#
_entry.id   AF-A0A329M7C7-F1
#
_cell.length_a   1.000
_cell.length_b   1.000
_cell.length_c   1.000
_cell.angle_alpha   90.00
_cell.angle_beta   90.00
_cell.angle_gamma   90.00
#
_symmetry.space_group_name_H-M   'P 1'
#
loop_
_entity.id
_entity.type
_entity.pdbx_description
1 polymer ?
#
loop_
_entity_poly.entity_id
_entity_poly.type
_entity_poly.pdbx_seq_one_letter_code
_entity_poly.pdbx_strand_id
1 'polypeptide(L)'
;MNQTNLVVSLIQIFLPLVLAFLFVYKYVDIRTKTTHFVCPLCRSRFKLSKSQFAFALKTGALNERVVTCPACGYKGRMPIIKD
;
A
#
# COMPACT_ATOMS: atom_id res chain seq x y z
N MET A 1 38.45 12.53 -12.07
CA MET A 1 37.39 11.66 -11.51
C MET A 1 36.85 10.79 -12.63
N ASN A 2 37.06 9.47 -12.54
CA ASN A 2 36.77 8.51 -13.61
C ASN A 2 35.27 8.34 -13.86
N GLN A 3 34.86 8.46 -15.12
CA GLN A 3 33.49 8.26 -15.62
C GLN A 3 32.89 6.90 -15.23
N THR A 4 33.72 5.87 -15.11
CA THR A 4 33.33 4.53 -14.63
C THR A 4 32.87 4.52 -13.16
N ASN A 5 33.47 5.34 -12.29
CA ASN A 5 33.09 5.41 -10.87
C ASN A 5 31.72 6.08 -10.67
N LEU A 6 31.38 7.04 -11.55
CA LEU A 6 30.06 7.68 -11.56
C LEU A 6 28.96 6.69 -11.97
N VAL A 7 29.17 5.93 -13.05
CA VAL A 7 28.19 4.94 -13.53
C VAL A 7 27.95 3.85 -12.47
N VAL A 8 29.01 3.34 -11.84
CA VAL A 8 28.89 2.34 -10.77
C VAL A 8 28.12 2.91 -9.57
N SER A 9 28.41 4.14 -9.14
CA SER A 9 27.66 4.79 -8.05
C SER A 9 26.19 4.97 -8.38
N LEU A 10 25.85 5.36 -9.61
CA LEU A 10 24.46 5.49 -10.05
C LEU A 10 23.75 4.13 -10.00
N ILE A 11 24.36 3.07 -10.53
CA ILE A 11 23.78 1.72 -10.51
C ILE A 11 23.54 1.26 -9.06
N GLN A 12 24.50 1.49 -8.16
CA GLN A 12 24.37 1.12 -6.75
C GLN A 12 23.20 1.83 -6.04
N ILE A 13 22.74 2.98 -6.51
CA ILE A 13 21.59 3.71 -5.96
C ILE A 13 20.29 3.34 -6.69
N PHE A 14 20.32 3.30 -8.02
CA PHE A 14 19.12 3.00 -8.82
C PHE A 14 18.64 1.58 -8.67
N LEU A 15 19.55 0.60 -8.60
CA LEU A 15 19.19 -0.80 -8.46
C LEU A 15 18.35 -1.08 -7.20
N PRO A 16 18.77 -0.67 -5.97
CA PRO A 16 17.95 -0.89 -4.79
C PRO A 16 16.64 -0.09 -4.83
N LEU A 17 16.60 1.11 -5.42
CA LEU A 17 15.37 1.87 -5.61
C LEU A 17 14.36 1.12 -6.49
N VAL A 18 14.80 0.57 -7.62
CA VAL A 18 13.95 -0.22 -8.52
C VAL A 18 13.47 -1.49 -7.83
N LEU A 19 14.35 -2.21 -7.14
CA LEU A 19 13.97 -3.41 -6.39
C LEU A 19 12.97 -3.09 -5.26
N ALA A 20 13.18 -2.00 -4.53
CA ALA A 20 12.26 -1.55 -3.49
C ALA A 20 10.88 -1.20 -4.09
N PHE A 21 10.85 -0.49 -5.22
CA PHE A 21 9.62 -0.18 -5.93
C PHE A 21 8.87 -1.45 -6.37
N LEU A 22 9.56 -2.40 -7.00
CA LEU A 22 8.98 -3.68 -7.41
C LEU A 22 8.44 -4.47 -6.21
N PHE A 23 9.17 -4.47 -5.09
CA PHE A 23 8.74 -5.13 -3.86
C PHE A 23 7.47 -4.50 -3.30
N VAL A 24 7.43 -3.17 -3.18
CA VAL A 24 6.24 -2.44 -2.71
C VAL A 24 5.05 -2.67 -3.64
N TYR A 25 5.26 -2.61 -4.95
CA TYR A 25 4.21 -2.85 -5.94
C TYR A 25 3.61 -4.25 -5.80
N LYS A 26 4.45 -5.28 -5.71
CA LYS A 26 4.01 -6.67 -5.53
C LYS A 26 3.32 -6.88 -4.19
N TYR A 27 3.84 -6.28 -3.11
CA TYR A 27 3.22 -6.32 -1.79
C TYR A 27 1.80 -5.74 -1.81
N VAL A 28 1.62 -4.57 -2.44
CA VAL A 28 0.31 -3.93 -2.57
C VAL A 28 -0.64 -4.77 -3.43
N ASP A 29 -0.17 -5.34 -4.55
CA ASP A 29 -0.97 -6.22 -5.40
C ASP A 29 -1.51 -7.43 -4.64
N ILE A 30 -0.64 -8.14 -3.90
CA ILE A 30 -1.05 -9.30 -3.10
C ILE A 30 -2.04 -8.89 -2.01
N ARG A 31 -1.75 -7.81 -1.27
CA ARG A 31 -2.61 -7.37 -0.17
C ARG A 31 -3.99 -6.92 -0.65
N THR A 32 -4.08 -6.16 -1.73
CA THR A 32 -5.36 -5.72 -2.29
C THR A 32 -6.23 -6.88 -2.78
N LYS A 33 -5.62 -7.98 -3.24
CA LYS A 33 -6.35 -9.20 -3.65
C LYS A 33 -6.87 -10.02 -2.47
N THR A 34 -6.08 -10.11 -1.41
CA THR A 34 -6.29 -11.02 -0.27
C THR A 34 -6.96 -10.38 0.95
N THR A 35 -7.34 -9.10 0.86
CA THR A 35 -7.91 -8.39 1.99
C THR A 35 -9.11 -7.54 1.60
N HIS A 36 -10.02 -7.40 2.56
CA HIS A 36 -11.19 -6.53 2.47
C HIS A 36 -11.32 -5.65 3.71
N PHE A 37 -11.98 -4.51 3.56
CA PHE A 37 -12.32 -3.60 4.65
C PHE A 37 -13.79 -3.75 5.00
N VAL A 38 -14.10 -3.59 6.28
CA VAL A 38 -15.48 -3.54 6.76
C VAL A 38 -15.74 -2.17 7.35
N CYS A 39 -16.72 -1.48 6.80
CA CYS A 39 -17.15 -0.20 7.36
C CYS A 39 -17.84 -0.42 8.71
N PRO A 40 -17.42 0.25 9.80
CA PRO A 40 -18.09 0.10 11.09
C PRO A 40 -19.50 0.70 11.11
N LEU A 41 -19.80 1.65 10.21
CA LEU A 41 -21.08 2.35 10.16
C LEU A 41 -22.14 1.57 9.37
N CYS A 42 -21.87 1.26 8.09
CA CYS A 42 -22.83 0.60 7.22
C CYS A 42 -22.58 -0.91 7.03
N ARG A 43 -21.52 -1.45 7.66
CA ARG A 43 -21.10 -2.87 7.55
C ARG A 43 -20.78 -3.35 6.13
N SER A 44 -20.72 -2.43 5.16
CA SER A 44 -20.34 -2.75 3.79
C SER A 44 -18.91 -3.31 3.75
N ARG A 45 -18.74 -4.40 3.01
CA ARG A 45 -17.45 -5.02 2.72
C ARG A 45 -16.97 -4.53 1.37
N PHE A 46 -15.74 -4.04 1.30
CA PHE A 46 -15.19 -3.53 0.05
C PHE A 46 -13.69 -3.75 -0.05
N LYS A 47 -13.19 -3.80 -1.28
CA LYS A 47 -11.76 -3.84 -1.59
C LYS A 47 -11.32 -2.47 -2.09
N LEU A 48 -10.09 -2.08 -1.74
CA LEU A 48 -9.47 -0.89 -2.28
C LEU A 48 -8.68 -1.21 -3.55
N SER A 49 -8.57 -0.24 -4.44
CA SER A 49 -7.60 -0.31 -5.53
C SER A 49 -6.17 -0.26 -5.00
N LYS A 50 -5.19 -0.66 -5.84
CA LYS A 50 -3.76 -0.65 -5.46
C LYS A 50 -3.28 0.72 -4.99
N SER A 51 -3.62 1.77 -5.73
CA SER A 51 -3.22 3.15 -5.39
C SER A 51 -3.86 3.60 -4.08
N GLN A 52 -5.16 3.39 -3.91
CA GLN A 52 -5.86 3.73 -2.67
C GLN A 52 -5.29 2.99 -1.47
N PHE A 53 -4.95 1.71 -1.62
CA PHE A 53 -4.33 0.93 -0.56
C PHE A 53 -2.89 1.39 -0.26
N ALA A 54 -2.13 1.80 -1.27
CA ALA A 54 -0.77 2.33 -1.08
C ALA A 54 -0.78 3.64 -0.30
N PHE A 55 -1.73 4.53 -0.59
CA PHE A 55 -1.88 5.83 0.09
C PHE A 55 -2.70 5.77 1.39
N ALA A 56 -3.35 4.65 1.68
CA ALA A 56 -4.12 4.48 2.92
C ALA A 56 -3.19 4.56 4.14
N LEU A 57 -3.42 5.58 4.97
CA LEU A 57 -2.65 5.87 6.18
C LEU A 57 -2.76 4.71 7.17
N LYS A 58 -1.60 4.20 7.60
CA LYS A 58 -1.50 3.26 8.72
C LYS A 58 -1.62 4.05 10.03
N THR A 59 -2.36 3.51 10.97
CA THR A 59 -2.69 4.15 12.26
C THR A 59 -1.80 3.68 13.41
N GLY A 60 -0.83 2.81 13.14
CA GLY A 60 0.07 2.23 14.14
C GLY A 60 -0.42 0.90 14.71
N ALA A 61 -1.73 0.62 14.68
CA ALA A 61 -2.24 -0.70 15.04
C ALA A 61 -2.17 -1.68 13.86
N LEU A 62 -1.97 -2.95 14.20
CA LEU A 62 -1.86 -4.05 13.23
C LEU A 62 -3.18 -4.21 12.48
N ASN A 63 -3.07 -4.29 11.15
CA ASN A 63 -4.20 -4.58 10.26
C ASN A 63 -5.36 -3.57 10.31
N GLU A 64 -5.11 -2.30 10.60
CA GLU A 64 -6.09 -1.23 10.36
C GLU A 64 -5.50 -0.08 9.56
N ARG A 65 -6.36 0.62 8.81
CA ARG A 65 -5.99 1.80 8.03
C ARG A 65 -7.11 2.83 8.00
N VAL A 66 -6.75 4.09 7.80
CA VAL A 66 -7.73 5.15 7.53
C VAL A 66 -8.12 5.11 6.06
N VAL A 67 -9.39 4.82 5.79
CA VAL A 67 -9.95 4.71 4.44
C VAL A 67 -11.34 5.33 4.39
N THR A 68 -11.83 5.63 3.20
CA THR A 68 -13.21 6.12 2.98
C THR A 68 -14.08 4.98 2.48
N CYS A 69 -15.22 4.74 3.13
CA CYS A 69 -16.18 3.75 2.68
C CYS A 69 -16.85 4.23 1.38
N PRO A 70 -16.83 3.44 0.30
CA PRO A 70 -17.46 3.82 -0.96
C PRO A 70 -19.00 3.77 -0.89
N ALA A 71 -19.58 3.04 0.07
CA ALA A 71 -21.02 2.87 0.19
C ALA A 71 -21.70 4.01 0.98
N CYS A 72 -21.10 4.47 2.08
CA CYS A 72 -21.72 5.49 2.95
C CYS A 72 -20.87 6.75 3.16
N GLY A 73 -19.68 6.84 2.56
CA GLY A 73 -18.79 8.00 2.70
C GLY A 73 -18.07 8.13 4.04
N TYR A 74 -18.30 7.23 5.01
CA TYR A 74 -17.59 7.25 6.29
C TYR A 74 -16.07 7.14 6.08
N LYS A 75 -15.33 8.12 6.59
CA LYS A 75 -13.86 8.16 6.56
C LYS A 75 -13.33 7.95 7.97
N GLY A 76 -12.56 6.89 8.15
CA GLY A 76 -12.04 6.56 9.47
C GLY A 76 -11.23 5.28 9.47
N ARG A 77 -10.90 4.80 10.66
CA ARG A 77 -10.15 3.56 10.86
C ARG A 77 -11.06 2.39 10.49
N MET A 78 -10.57 1.52 9.61
CA MET A 78 -11.26 0.30 9.24
C MET A 78 -10.31 -0.89 9.36
N PRO A 79 -10.76 -1.99 9.99
CA PRO A 79 -9.97 -3.20 10.08
C PRO A 79 -9.86 -3.86 8.71
N ILE A 80 -8.68 -4.39 8.45
CA ILE A 80 -8.35 -5.25 7.31
C ILE A 80 -8.68 -6.67 7.74
N ILE A 81 -9.66 -7.26 7.07
CA ILE A 81 -9.98 -8.67 7.20
C ILE A 81 -9.33 -9.40 6.03
N LYS A 82 -8.65 -10.51 6.32
CA LYS A 82 -8.13 -11.39 5.28
C LYS A 82 -9.28 -12.25 4.76
N ASP A 83 -9.31 -12.47 3.45
CA ASP A 83 -10.16 -13.50 2.87
C ASP A 83 -9.80 -14.88 3.43
#